data_AF-A0A7S1V0U2-F1
#
_entry.id   AF-A0A7S1V0U2-F1
#
_cell.length_a   1.000
_cell.length_b   1.000
_cell.length_c   1.000
_cell.angle_alpha   90.00
_cell.angle_beta   90.00
_cell.angle_gamma   90.00
#
_symmetry.space_group_name_H-M   'P 1'
#
loop_
_entity.id
_entity.type
_entity.pdbx_description
1 polymer ?
#
loop_
_entity_poly.entity_id
_entity_poly.type
_entity_poly.pdbx_seq_one_letter_code
_entity_poly.pdbx_strand_id
1 'polypeptide(L)'
;LIMMCPDSADAVQQIQHVLKRKGVKGKHTNATTQKAIHEALQLVQEIQAKERALEYQPSVERVNEIMDLYRQAAERFEVAGDIRHEEVVVHMRKFLAQPLAASILDGSYKPDPSKVTPKNPDGGIPEGEILERTKEQLEDVDGPTTADLKKSDKDFEQNIDALMDEAKKMTNMEGDLDDLLKEDADNAGMDDLDAMLKTADKELADLMAS
;
A
#
# COMPACT_ATOMS: atom_id res chain seq x y z
N LEU A 1 -6.63 18.65 -44.37
CA LEU A 1 -5.16 18.78 -44.49
C LEU A 1 -4.77 20.07 -43.77
N ILE A 2 -4.20 20.00 -42.57
CA ILE A 2 -3.71 21.20 -41.88
C ILE A 2 -2.30 21.45 -42.45
N MET A 3 -2.13 22.50 -43.25
CA MET A 3 -0.80 22.92 -43.67
C MET A 3 -0.10 23.55 -42.48
N MET A 4 0.77 22.77 -41.82
CA MET A 4 1.72 23.30 -40.85
C MET A 4 2.80 24.07 -41.62
N CYS A 5 2.99 25.35 -41.28
CA CYS A 5 4.07 26.14 -41.84
C CYS A 5 5.43 25.59 -41.35
N PRO A 6 6.48 25.56 -42.18
CA PRO A 6 7.80 25.06 -41.78
C PRO A 6 8.30 25.70 -40.47
N ASP A 7 8.09 27.01 -40.31
CA ASP A 7 8.50 27.78 -39.13
C ASP A 7 7.82 27.31 -37.84
N SER A 8 6.57 26.85 -37.93
CA SER A 8 5.85 26.30 -36.77
C SER A 8 6.36 24.92 -36.36
N ALA A 9 6.84 24.11 -37.32
CA ALA A 9 7.46 22.83 -37.03
C ALA A 9 8.83 23.01 -36.34
N ASP A 10 9.62 23.96 -36.81
CA ASP A 10 10.91 24.31 -36.21
C ASP A 10 10.77 24.85 -34.78
N ALA A 11 9.76 25.70 -34.53
CA ALA A 11 9.47 26.20 -33.19
C ALA A 11 9.15 25.05 -32.20
N VAL A 12 8.33 24.07 -32.62
CA VAL A 12 8.01 22.90 -31.79
C VAL A 12 9.25 22.05 -31.53
N GLN A 13 10.11 21.84 -32.53
CA GLN A 13 11.35 21.08 -32.36
C GLN A 13 12.33 21.76 -31.39
N GLN A 14 12.48 23.07 -31.48
CA GLN A 14 13.32 23.85 -30.55
C GLN A 14 12.80 23.75 -29.12
N ILE A 15 11.48 23.88 -28.92
CA ILE A 15 10.85 23.71 -27.61
C ILE A 15 11.09 22.30 -27.06
N GLN A 16 10.88 21.26 -27.86
CA GLN A 16 11.15 19.88 -27.45
C GLN A 16 12.62 19.66 -27.09
N HIS A 17 13.55 20.29 -27.81
CA HIS A 17 14.98 20.20 -27.52
C HIS A 17 15.34 20.88 -26.19
N VAL A 18 14.78 22.06 -25.91
CA VAL A 18 14.98 22.76 -24.63
C VAL A 18 14.39 21.97 -23.47
N LEU A 19 13.19 21.40 -23.64
CA LEU A 19 12.53 20.57 -22.65
C LEU A 19 13.35 19.30 -22.34
N LYS A 20 13.84 18.59 -23.38
CA LYS A 20 14.74 17.44 -23.22
C LYS A 20 16.02 17.81 -22.46
N ARG A 21 16.63 18.95 -22.76
CA ARG A 21 17.84 19.45 -22.07
C ARG A 21 17.58 19.78 -20.60
N LYS A 22 16.35 20.18 -20.25
CA LYS A 22 15.91 20.42 -18.87
C LYS A 22 15.38 19.17 -18.17
N GLY A 23 15.54 17.97 -18.76
CA GLY A 23 15.03 16.72 -18.22
C GLY A 23 13.52 16.54 -18.34
N VAL A 24 12.82 17.50 -18.95
CA VAL A 24 11.39 17.41 -19.25
C VAL A 24 11.22 16.54 -20.49
N LYS A 25 11.31 15.23 -20.31
CA LYS A 25 10.80 14.29 -21.31
C LYS A 25 9.29 14.51 -21.37
N GLY A 26 8.79 14.91 -22.53
CA GLY A 26 7.35 15.03 -22.78
C GLY A 26 6.66 13.77 -22.28
N LYS A 27 5.87 13.94 -21.22
CA LYS A 27 5.10 12.89 -20.57
C LYS A 27 3.96 12.52 -21.51
N HIS A 28 4.28 11.86 -22.62
CA HIS A 28 3.40 10.79 -23.04
C HIS A 28 3.52 9.78 -21.90
N THR A 29 2.75 9.98 -20.84
CA THR A 29 2.51 8.93 -19.88
C THR A 29 1.98 7.79 -20.73
N ASN A 30 2.82 6.80 -20.96
CA ASN A 30 2.47 5.65 -21.75
C ASN A 30 1.22 5.10 -21.05
N ALA A 31 0.06 5.17 -21.71
CA ALA A 31 -1.21 4.80 -21.09
C ALA A 31 -1.11 3.37 -20.53
N THR A 32 -0.30 2.53 -21.18
CA THR A 32 0.11 1.20 -20.73
C THR A 32 0.83 1.23 -19.38
N THR A 33 1.78 2.14 -19.16
CA THR A 33 2.50 2.31 -17.89
C THR A 33 1.59 2.81 -16.78
N GLN A 34 0.72 3.80 -17.04
CA GLN A 34 -0.26 4.25 -16.05
C GLN A 34 -1.25 3.15 -15.68
N LYS A 35 -1.70 2.38 -16.68
CA LYS A 35 -2.57 1.22 -16.46
C LYS A 35 -1.87 0.16 -15.63
N ALA A 36 -0.63 -0.19 -15.95
CA ALA A 36 0.17 -1.14 -15.17
C ALA A 36 0.36 -0.69 -13.72
N ILE A 37 0.64 0.60 -13.49
CA ILE A 37 0.73 1.16 -12.14
C ILE A 37 -0.61 1.07 -11.40
N HIS A 38 -1.73 1.37 -12.06
CA HIS A 38 -3.04 1.27 -11.44
C HIS A 38 -3.42 -0.18 -11.10
N GLU A 39 -3.16 -1.12 -12.00
CA GLU A 39 -3.31 -2.56 -11.77
C GLU A 39 -2.44 -3.01 -10.58
N ALA A 40 -1.18 -2.56 -10.50
CA ALA A 40 -0.30 -2.86 -9.38
C ALA A 40 -0.83 -2.33 -8.04
N LEU A 41 -1.36 -1.10 -8.02
CA LEU A 41 -1.96 -0.53 -6.81
C LEU A 41 -3.21 -1.29 -6.35
N GLN A 42 -4.03 -1.78 -7.28
CA GLN A 42 -5.17 -2.64 -6.94
C GLN A 42 -4.71 -3.96 -6.31
N LEU A 43 -3.65 -4.58 -6.86
CA LEU A 43 -3.07 -5.80 -6.28
C LEU A 43 -2.53 -5.55 -4.86
N VAL A 44 -1.87 -4.41 -4.61
CA VAL A 44 -1.40 -4.06 -3.26
C VAL A 44 -2.55 -3.90 -2.27
N GLN A 45 -3.66 -3.29 -2.69
CA GLN A 45 -4.87 -3.20 -1.85
C GLN A 45 -5.45 -4.59 -1.56
N GLU A 46 -5.48 -5.48 -2.56
CA GLU A 46 -5.95 -6.85 -2.38
C GLU A 46 -5.05 -7.64 -1.43
N ILE A 47 -3.73 -7.47 -1.53
CA ILE A 47 -2.75 -8.04 -0.59
C ILE A 47 -3.08 -7.60 0.83
N GLN A 48 -3.23 -6.30 1.08
CA GLN A 48 -3.54 -5.78 2.43
C GLN A 48 -4.87 -6.33 2.97
N ALA A 49 -5.88 -6.46 2.12
CA ALA A 49 -7.16 -7.05 2.50
C ALA A 49 -7.02 -8.54 2.85
N LYS A 50 -6.25 -9.31 2.08
CA LYS A 50 -6.03 -10.74 2.33
C LYS A 50 -5.12 -11.00 3.52
N GLU A 51 -4.12 -10.16 3.76
CA GLU A 51 -3.29 -10.21 4.97
C GLU A 51 -4.14 -10.01 6.23
N ARG A 52 -5.01 -9.01 6.23
CA ARG A 52 -5.94 -8.81 7.35
C ARG A 52 -6.91 -9.98 7.49
N ALA A 53 -7.39 -10.54 6.38
CA ALA A 53 -8.27 -11.70 6.41
C ALA A 53 -7.56 -12.99 6.91
N LEU A 54 -6.24 -13.09 6.73
CA LEU A 54 -5.43 -14.22 7.19
C LEU A 54 -5.44 -14.35 8.72
N GLU A 55 -5.58 -13.24 9.45
CA GLU A 55 -5.69 -13.24 10.91
C GLU A 55 -6.93 -13.99 11.42
N TYR A 56 -8.01 -14.00 10.64
CA TYR A 56 -9.27 -14.66 10.98
C TYR A 56 -9.36 -16.08 10.42
N GLN A 57 -8.74 -16.32 9.27
CA GLN A 57 -8.79 -17.60 8.56
C GLN A 57 -7.38 -18.02 8.12
N PRO A 58 -6.57 -18.53 9.06
CA PRO A 58 -5.22 -18.99 8.78
C PRO A 58 -5.25 -20.26 7.92
N SER A 59 -4.67 -20.19 6.72
CA SER A 59 -4.54 -21.32 5.80
C SER A 59 -3.31 -21.15 4.92
N VAL A 60 -2.64 -22.26 4.63
CA VAL A 60 -1.47 -22.31 3.72
C VAL A 60 -1.84 -21.85 2.32
N GLU A 61 -3.03 -22.23 1.83
CA GLU A 61 -3.53 -21.82 0.52
C GLU A 61 -3.62 -20.30 0.40
N ARG A 62 -4.06 -19.62 1.47
CA ARG A 62 -4.17 -18.15 1.49
C ARG A 62 -2.81 -17.47 1.55
N VAL A 63 -1.84 -18.04 2.28
CA VAL A 63 -0.47 -17.52 2.27
C VAL A 63 0.13 -17.63 0.87
N ASN A 64 -0.06 -18.75 0.18
CA ASN A 64 0.40 -18.93 -1.20
C ASN A 64 -0.27 -17.92 -2.16
N GLU A 65 -1.58 -17.72 -2.02
CA GLU A 65 -2.32 -16.73 -2.80
C GLU A 65 -1.80 -15.30 -2.59
N ILE A 66 -1.51 -14.92 -1.34
CA ILE A 66 -0.91 -13.62 -1.00
C ILE A 66 0.48 -13.50 -1.64
N MET A 67 1.29 -14.56 -1.59
CA MET A 67 2.62 -14.60 -2.22
C MET A 67 2.55 -14.45 -3.74
N ASP A 68 1.58 -15.06 -4.39
CA ASP A 68 1.36 -14.90 -5.83
C ASP A 68 0.92 -13.48 -6.19
N LEU A 69 0.10 -12.85 -5.36
CA LEU A 69 -0.27 -11.45 -5.53
C LEU A 69 0.94 -10.51 -5.39
N TYR A 70 1.82 -10.77 -4.42
CA TYR A 70 3.07 -10.01 -4.27
C TYR A 70 3.94 -10.07 -5.52
N ARG A 71 4.12 -11.28 -6.09
CA ARG A 71 4.86 -11.47 -7.33
C ARG A 71 4.21 -10.70 -8.49
N GLN A 72 2.90 -10.82 -8.64
CA GLN A 72 2.16 -10.11 -9.69
C GLN A 72 2.28 -8.59 -9.54
N ALA A 73 2.14 -8.05 -8.32
CA ALA A 73 2.26 -6.63 -8.07
C ALA A 73 3.67 -6.11 -8.39
N ALA A 74 4.71 -6.83 -7.99
CA ALA A 74 6.10 -6.49 -8.28
C ALA A 74 6.38 -6.49 -9.80
N GLU A 75 5.91 -7.51 -10.53
CA GLU A 75 6.05 -7.58 -12.00
C GLU A 75 5.36 -6.40 -12.69
N ARG A 76 4.17 -5.99 -12.23
CA ARG A 76 3.44 -4.83 -12.80
C ARG A 76 4.17 -3.51 -12.56
N PHE A 77 4.79 -3.32 -11.40
CA PHE A 77 5.63 -2.15 -11.13
C PHE A 77 6.95 -2.19 -11.91
N GLU A 78 7.57 -3.36 -12.09
CA GLU A 78 8.79 -3.53 -12.88
C GLU A 78 8.56 -3.22 -14.36
N VAL A 79 7.47 -3.74 -14.96
CA VAL A 79 7.05 -3.43 -16.33
C VAL A 79 6.80 -1.92 -16.52
N ALA A 80 6.35 -1.24 -15.46
CA ALA A 80 6.18 0.19 -15.46
C ALA A 80 7.49 0.99 -15.27
N GLY A 81 8.60 0.33 -14.94
CA GLY A 81 9.87 0.96 -14.57
C GLY A 81 9.78 1.75 -13.25
N ASP A 82 8.89 1.33 -12.35
CA ASP A 82 8.61 2.03 -11.10
C ASP A 82 9.44 1.44 -9.95
N ILE A 83 10.14 2.29 -9.19
CA ILE A 83 11.00 1.86 -8.06
C ILE A 83 10.22 1.14 -6.95
N ARG A 84 8.90 1.32 -6.89
CA ARG A 84 8.05 0.67 -5.88
C ARG A 84 8.00 -0.85 -6.02
N HIS A 85 8.46 -1.43 -7.13
CA HIS A 85 8.61 -2.89 -7.22
C HIS A 85 9.55 -3.44 -6.14
N GLU A 86 10.62 -2.71 -5.79
CA GLU A 86 11.53 -3.10 -4.71
C GLU A 86 10.84 -3.03 -3.34
N GLU A 87 10.03 -2.00 -3.12
CA GLU A 87 9.24 -1.83 -1.89
C GLU A 87 8.26 -2.99 -1.70
N VAL A 88 7.59 -3.44 -2.76
CA VAL A 88 6.69 -4.60 -2.74
C VAL A 88 7.45 -5.87 -2.35
N VAL A 89 8.67 -6.08 -2.87
CA VAL A 89 9.51 -7.22 -2.50
C VAL A 89 9.97 -7.15 -1.03
N VAL A 90 10.31 -5.96 -0.54
CA VAL A 90 10.62 -5.75 0.89
C VAL A 90 9.39 -6.05 1.75
N HIS A 91 8.20 -5.59 1.35
CA HIS A 91 6.96 -5.86 2.08
C HIS A 91 6.61 -7.35 2.10
N MET A 92 6.80 -8.05 0.97
CA MET A 92 6.67 -9.51 0.90
C MET A 92 7.60 -10.22 1.90
N ARG A 93 8.87 -9.80 2.00
CA ARG A 93 9.81 -10.36 2.99
C ARG A 93 9.37 -10.07 4.42
N LYS A 94 8.85 -8.87 4.70
CA LYS A 94 8.30 -8.52 6.01
C LYS A 94 7.09 -9.38 6.36
N PHE A 95 6.19 -9.62 5.40
CA PHE A 95 5.04 -10.50 5.56
C PHE A 95 5.48 -11.93 5.89
N LEU A 96 6.42 -12.50 5.14
CA LEU A 96 6.96 -13.84 5.44
C LEU A 96 7.67 -13.93 6.79
N ALA A 97 8.25 -12.83 7.26
CA ALA A 97 8.86 -12.75 8.59
C ALA A 97 7.83 -12.64 9.72
N GLN A 98 6.54 -12.44 9.43
CA GLN A 98 5.51 -12.40 10.47
C GLN A 98 5.36 -13.79 11.11
N PRO A 99 5.29 -13.88 12.45
CA PRO A 99 5.17 -15.16 13.14
C PRO A 99 3.95 -15.99 12.69
N LEU A 100 2.85 -15.32 12.34
CA LEU A 100 1.65 -15.97 11.82
C LEU A 100 1.92 -16.66 10.48
N ALA A 101 2.45 -15.94 9.50
CA ALA A 101 2.75 -16.47 8.17
C ALA A 101 3.81 -17.58 8.23
N ALA A 102 4.89 -17.37 9.00
CA ALA A 102 5.94 -18.36 9.21
C ALA A 102 5.40 -19.64 9.86
N SER A 103 4.56 -19.52 10.90
CA SER A 103 3.98 -20.68 11.59
C SER A 103 2.99 -21.45 10.72
N ILE A 104 2.24 -20.76 9.86
CA ILE A 104 1.35 -21.40 8.87
C ILE A 104 2.17 -22.20 7.85
N LEU A 105 3.25 -21.61 7.31
CA LEU A 105 4.10 -22.26 6.31
C LEU A 105 4.91 -23.44 6.87
N ASP A 106 5.36 -23.36 8.11
CA ASP A 106 6.06 -24.43 8.84
C ASP A 106 5.09 -25.54 9.31
N GLY A 107 3.77 -25.32 9.21
CA GLY A 107 2.75 -26.25 9.70
C GLY A 107 2.68 -26.36 11.23
N SER A 108 3.45 -25.53 11.95
CA SER A 108 3.43 -25.45 13.41
C SER A 108 2.26 -24.61 13.95
N TYR A 109 1.45 -24.01 13.07
CA TYR A 109 0.31 -23.19 13.44
C TYR A 109 -0.74 -24.00 14.21
N LYS A 110 -0.92 -23.64 15.48
CA LYS A 110 -2.01 -24.14 16.31
C LYS A 110 -3.13 -23.09 16.33
N PRO A 111 -4.29 -23.35 15.71
CA PRO A 111 -5.40 -22.42 15.79
C PRO A 111 -5.79 -22.23 17.25
N ASP A 112 -5.78 -20.97 17.70
CA ASP A 112 -6.22 -20.63 19.05
C ASP A 112 -7.71 -20.99 19.17
N PRO A 113 -8.10 -21.91 20.07
CA PRO A 113 -9.48 -22.34 20.23
C PRO A 113 -10.43 -21.22 20.67
N SER A 114 -9.90 -20.05 21.05
CA SER A 114 -10.70 -18.87 21.41
C SER A 114 -11.12 -17.99 20.21
N LYS A 115 -10.59 -18.24 18.99
CA LYS A 115 -10.96 -17.51 17.76
C LYS A 115 -11.73 -18.34 16.73
N VAL A 116 -12.10 -19.57 17.06
CA VAL A 116 -12.86 -20.43 16.13
C VAL A 116 -14.29 -19.93 16.05
N THR A 117 -14.63 -19.23 14.97
CA THR A 117 -16.01 -19.17 14.50
C THR A 117 -16.47 -20.62 14.30
N PRO A 118 -17.63 -21.03 14.83
CA PRO A 118 -18.02 -22.44 14.82
C PRO A 118 -18.10 -22.93 13.38
N LYS A 119 -17.20 -23.85 13.02
CA LYS A 119 -17.34 -24.67 11.83
C LYS A 119 -18.58 -25.52 12.03
N ASN A 120 -19.65 -25.21 11.28
CA ASN A 120 -20.75 -26.13 11.07
C ASN A 120 -20.18 -27.42 10.47
N PRO A 121 -20.34 -28.58 11.12
CA PRO A 121 -20.20 -29.85 10.44
C PRO A 121 -21.41 -30.05 9.51
N ASP A 122 -21.15 -30.70 8.39
CA ASP A 122 -22.09 -31.16 7.37
C ASP A 122 -23.48 -31.56 7.88
N GLY A 123 -24.50 -31.18 7.11
CA GLY A 123 -25.68 -32.01 6.90
C GLY A 123 -26.86 -31.80 7.85
N GLY A 124 -27.63 -30.73 7.61
CA GLY A 124 -28.99 -30.61 8.12
C GLY A 124 -29.36 -29.16 8.36
N ILE A 125 -30.30 -28.63 7.57
CA ILE A 125 -30.95 -27.35 7.85
C ILE A 125 -31.88 -27.58 9.06
N PRO A 126 -31.65 -26.99 10.24
CA PRO A 126 -32.66 -26.94 11.29
C PRO A 126 -33.55 -25.75 10.99
N GLU A 127 -34.85 -25.99 10.79
CA GLU A 127 -35.85 -24.94 10.69
C GLU A 127 -35.81 -24.05 11.94
N GLY A 128 -35.64 -22.74 11.70
CA GLY A 128 -35.99 -21.62 12.57
C GLY A 128 -35.93 -21.85 14.08
N GLU A 129 -34.77 -21.61 14.68
CA GLU A 129 -34.69 -21.37 16.12
C GLU A 129 -35.30 -20.00 16.44
N ILE A 130 -36.53 -20.01 16.95
CA ILE A 130 -37.20 -18.83 17.48
C ILE A 130 -36.45 -18.46 18.76
N LEU A 131 -35.76 -17.31 18.76
CA LEU A 131 -35.23 -16.70 19.97
C LEU A 131 -36.40 -16.50 20.95
N GLU A 132 -36.48 -17.34 21.99
CA GLU A 132 -37.40 -17.14 23.11
C GLU A 132 -37.05 -15.82 23.79
N ARG A 133 -37.89 -14.80 23.58
CA ARG A 133 -37.79 -13.53 24.29
C ARG A 133 -38.04 -13.79 25.76
N THR A 134 -37.11 -13.36 26.62
CA THR A 134 -37.30 -13.30 28.06
C THR A 134 -38.52 -12.42 28.38
N LYS A 135 -39.29 -12.77 29.44
CA LYS A 135 -40.51 -12.05 29.87
C LYS A 135 -40.31 -10.54 30.07
N GLU A 136 -39.08 -10.10 30.32
CA GLU A 136 -38.70 -8.70 30.48
C GLU A 136 -38.71 -7.92 29.14
N GLN A 137 -38.76 -8.59 27.98
CA GLN A 137 -38.89 -7.97 26.66
C GLN A 137 -40.35 -7.89 26.15
N LEU A 138 -41.34 -8.26 26.97
CA LEU A 138 -42.76 -8.34 26.58
C LEU A 138 -43.66 -7.26 27.23
N GLU A 139 -43.15 -6.43 28.15
CA GLU A 139 -43.99 -5.47 28.90
C GLU A 139 -43.79 -3.98 28.57
N ASP A 140 -42.91 -3.60 27.64
CA ASP A 140 -42.86 -2.21 27.14
C ASP A 140 -43.36 -2.13 25.69
N VAL A 141 -44.68 -2.27 25.55
CA VAL A 141 -45.41 -1.81 24.36
C VAL A 141 -45.72 -0.33 24.55
N ASP A 142 -44.73 0.52 24.25
CA ASP A 142 -44.98 1.84 23.69
C ASP A 142 -43.74 2.26 22.89
N GLY A 143 -43.95 2.52 21.59
CA GLY A 143 -42.88 2.71 20.61
C GLY A 143 -41.93 3.86 20.96
N PRO A 144 -40.68 3.81 20.47
CA PRO A 144 -39.69 4.85 20.75
C PRO A 144 -40.21 6.20 20.22
N THR A 145 -40.46 7.11 21.15
CA THR A 145 -40.75 8.51 20.82
C THR A 145 -39.53 9.15 20.14
N THR A 146 -39.78 10.07 19.22
CA THR A 146 -38.81 10.77 18.35
C THR A 146 -37.75 11.62 19.08
N ALA A 147 -37.69 11.54 20.42
CA ALA A 147 -36.73 12.25 21.25
C ALA A 147 -35.39 11.49 21.41
N ASP A 148 -35.39 10.15 21.40
CA ASP A 148 -34.18 9.36 21.69
C ASP A 148 -33.24 9.20 20.49
N LEU A 149 -33.75 9.30 19.26
CA LEU A 149 -32.94 9.28 18.03
C LEU A 149 -32.07 10.54 17.86
N LYS A 150 -32.44 11.67 18.49
CA LYS A 150 -31.67 12.92 18.38
C LYS A 150 -30.48 13.01 19.33
N LYS A 151 -30.44 12.17 20.38
CA LYS A 151 -29.29 12.11 21.29
C LYS A 151 -28.14 11.30 20.69
N SER A 152 -28.44 10.16 20.05
CA SER A 152 -27.40 9.33 19.44
C SER A 152 -26.65 10.01 18.30
N ASP A 153 -27.33 10.82 17.48
CA ASP A 153 -26.67 11.56 16.40
C ASP A 153 -25.77 12.68 16.92
N LYS A 154 -26.17 13.38 17.99
CA LYS A 154 -25.35 14.43 18.61
C LYS A 154 -24.10 13.90 19.28
N ASP A 155 -24.19 12.73 19.91
CA ASP A 155 -23.06 12.10 20.57
C ASP A 155 -22.07 11.53 19.53
N PHE A 156 -22.55 11.14 18.35
CA PHE A 156 -21.70 10.73 17.22
C PHE A 156 -20.98 11.93 16.57
N GLU A 157 -21.68 13.04 16.33
CA GLU A 157 -21.08 14.26 15.76
C GLU A 157 -19.96 14.84 16.63
N GLN A 158 -20.16 14.90 17.96
CA GLN A 158 -19.13 15.40 18.88
C GLN A 158 -17.86 14.53 18.90
N ASN A 159 -18.00 13.22 18.66
CA ASN A 159 -16.86 12.30 18.65
C ASN A 159 -16.05 12.40 17.35
N ILE A 160 -16.69 12.73 16.22
CA ILE A 160 -16.00 12.98 14.94
C ILE A 160 -15.27 14.32 14.96
N ASP A 161 -15.87 15.37 15.52
CA ASP A 161 -15.23 16.68 15.60
C ASP A 161 -14.00 16.64 16.52
N ALA A 162 -14.05 15.90 17.64
CA ALA A 162 -12.89 15.69 18.50
C ALA A 162 -11.73 14.98 17.78
N LEU A 163 -12.04 13.98 16.93
CA LEU A 163 -11.06 13.25 16.14
C LEU A 163 -10.42 14.13 15.04
N MET A 164 -11.21 15.01 14.41
CA MET A 164 -10.73 15.96 13.40
C MET A 164 -9.87 17.07 14.00
N ASP A 165 -10.18 17.55 15.19
CA ASP A 165 -9.37 18.55 15.89
C ASP A 165 -8.06 17.95 16.42
N GLU A 166 -8.05 16.68 16.85
CA GLU A 166 -6.83 15.98 17.24
C GLU A 166 -5.90 15.75 16.02
N ALA A 167 -6.45 15.38 14.86
CA ALA A 167 -5.69 15.22 13.62
C ALA A 167 -5.06 16.55 13.14
N LYS A 168 -5.79 17.66 13.22
CA LYS A 168 -5.26 19.00 12.88
C LYS A 168 -4.16 19.46 13.86
N LYS A 169 -4.23 19.04 15.12
CA LYS A 169 -3.19 19.35 16.10
C LYS A 169 -1.87 18.63 15.81
N MET A 170 -1.93 17.42 15.24
CA MET A 170 -0.73 16.69 14.82
C MET A 170 -0.09 17.25 13.55
N THR A 171 -0.87 17.82 12.62
CA THR A 171 -0.30 18.45 11.41
C THR A 171 0.37 19.80 11.68
N ASN A 172 0.06 20.48 12.78
CA ASN A 172 0.71 21.75 13.14
C ASN A 172 2.06 21.59 13.86
N MET A 173 2.52 20.36 14.12
CA MET A 173 3.88 20.07 14.59
C MET A 173 4.86 19.70 13.46
N GLU A 174 4.45 19.77 12.18
CA GLU A 174 5.35 19.54 11.03
C GLU A 174 6.26 20.74 10.70
N GLY A 175 6.20 21.84 11.48
CA GLY A 175 7.04 23.01 11.28
C GLY A 175 8.49 22.90 11.77
N ASP A 176 8.82 21.90 12.59
CA ASP A 176 10.15 21.75 13.21
C ASP A 176 10.97 20.55 12.68
N LEU A 177 10.40 19.74 11.76
CA LEU A 177 11.13 18.58 11.20
C LEU A 177 11.99 18.93 9.97
N ASP A 178 11.69 20.04 9.30
CA ASP A 178 12.39 20.52 8.11
C ASP A 178 13.73 21.21 8.45
N ASP A 179 13.93 21.60 9.70
CA ASP A 179 15.19 22.19 10.20
C ASP A 179 16.17 21.12 10.73
N LEU A 180 15.66 19.92 11.07
CA LEU A 180 16.50 18.79 11.51
C LEU A 180 17.08 17.98 10.32
N LEU A 181 16.52 18.10 9.13
CA LEU A 181 16.99 17.41 7.91
C LEU A 181 17.98 18.22 7.08
N LYS A 182 18.31 19.45 7.49
CA LYS A 182 19.27 20.32 6.77
C LYS A 182 20.70 20.28 7.31
N GLU A 183 20.96 19.70 8.48
CA GLU A 183 22.31 19.71 9.07
C GLU A 183 23.19 18.48 8.78
N ASP A 184 22.66 17.40 8.18
CA ASP A 184 23.43 16.16 7.91
C ASP A 184 23.66 15.85 6.41
N ALA A 185 23.37 16.79 5.51
CA ALA A 185 23.50 16.61 4.06
C ALA A 185 24.87 17.02 3.48
N ASP A 186 25.78 17.53 4.31
CA ASP A 186 27.12 17.92 3.88
C ASP A 186 28.17 17.02 4.56
N ASN A 187 28.87 16.22 3.74
CA ASN A 187 30.24 15.74 3.96
C ASN A 187 30.51 14.33 4.56
N ALA A 188 30.01 13.23 3.94
CA ALA A 188 30.54 11.89 4.26
C ALA A 188 30.43 10.75 3.21
N GLY A 189 29.97 10.95 1.97
CA GLY A 189 29.65 9.79 1.10
C GLY A 189 30.11 9.79 -0.36
N MET A 190 30.57 10.92 -0.92
CA MET A 190 30.89 11.01 -2.35
C MET A 190 32.37 10.80 -2.68
N ASP A 191 33.29 11.13 -1.76
CA ASP A 191 34.73 11.02 -2.04
C ASP A 191 35.22 9.56 -2.08
N ASP A 192 34.60 8.68 -1.28
CA ASP A 192 34.92 7.24 -1.27
C ASP A 192 34.44 6.55 -2.55
N LEU A 193 33.30 6.97 -3.11
CA LEU A 193 32.78 6.40 -4.35
C LEU A 193 33.67 6.76 -5.55
N ASP A 194 34.16 8.01 -5.59
CA ASP A 194 35.05 8.50 -6.65
C ASP A 194 36.45 7.87 -6.57
N ALA A 195 36.92 7.55 -5.35
CA ALA A 195 38.15 6.79 -5.13
C ALA A 195 38.01 5.31 -5.57
N MET A 196 36.86 4.68 -5.29
CA MET A 196 36.59 3.30 -5.75
C MET A 196 36.49 3.23 -7.28
N LEU A 197 35.85 4.20 -7.93
CA LEU A 197 35.76 4.27 -9.40
C LEU A 197 37.12 4.43 -10.07
N LYS A 198 37.98 5.33 -9.55
CA LYS A 198 39.34 5.51 -10.07
C LYS A 198 40.22 4.27 -9.90
N THR A 199 40.00 3.50 -8.84
CA THR A 199 40.74 2.25 -8.60
C THR A 199 40.32 1.17 -9.61
N ALA A 200 39.01 1.04 -9.87
CA ALA A 200 38.49 0.11 -10.87
C ALA A 200 38.96 0.45 -12.30
N ASP A 201 38.98 1.73 -12.67
CA ASP A 201 39.48 2.17 -13.98
C ASP A 201 40.98 1.86 -14.15
N LYS A 202 41.76 1.96 -13.07
CA LYS A 202 43.19 1.64 -13.09
C LYS A 202 43.45 0.15 -13.26
N GLU A 203 42.73 -0.71 -12.54
CA GLU A 203 42.84 -2.16 -12.68
C GLU A 203 42.43 -2.63 -14.08
N LEU A 204 41.38 -2.04 -14.65
CA LEU A 204 40.95 -2.33 -16.02
C LEU A 204 42.02 -1.92 -17.05
N ALA A 205 42.66 -0.76 -16.85
CA ALA A 205 43.71 -0.29 -17.74
C ALA A 205 44.96 -1.21 -17.72
N ASP A 206 45.36 -1.70 -16.54
CA ASP A 206 46.46 -2.66 -16.41
C ASP A 206 46.13 -4.02 -17.05
N LEU A 207 44.86 -4.46 -16.98
CA LEU A 207 44.39 -5.68 -17.65
C LEU A 207 44.36 -5.57 -19.18
N MET A 208 44.10 -4.37 -19.72
CA MET A 208 44.15 -4.12 -21.16
C MET A 208 45.56 -3.84 -21.69
N ALA A 209 46.51 -3.51 -20.82
CA ALA A 209 47.90 -3.28 -21.17
C ALA A 209 48.79 -4.53 -21.07
N SER A 210 48.31 -5.61 -20.44
CA SER A 210 48.95 -6.94 -20.40
C SER A 210 48.53 -7.84 -21.55
#